data_AF-A0A2V6CIR8-F1
#
_entry.id   AF-A0A2V6CIR8-F1
#
_cell.length_a   1.000
_cell.length_b   1.000
_cell.length_c   1.000
_cell.angle_alpha   90.00
_cell.angle_beta   90.00
_cell.angle_gamma   90.00
#
_symmetry.space_group_name_H-M   'P 1'
#
loop_
_entity.id
_entity.type
_entity.pdbx_description
1 polymer ?
#
loop_
_entity_poly.entity_id
_entity_poly.type
_entity_poly.pdbx_seq_one_letter_code
_entity_poly.pdbx_strand_id
1 'polypeptide(L)'
;MAILDDPARGNGLVILVHQLIAAKLNVANGADPSAIQQTMTDADNMIGALVVPPIGNGYLAPGQTGDLVETLTQYNEGTIGPGHCND
;
A
#
# COMPACT_ATOMS: atom_id res chain seq x y z
N MET A 1 10.13 26.57 -6.84
CA MET A 1 10.11 25.78 -5.59
C MET A 1 8.68 25.80 -5.05
N ALA A 2 7.85 24.82 -5.40
CA ALA A 2 6.44 24.75 -4.96
C ALA A 2 5.96 23.32 -4.64
N ILE A 3 6.88 22.35 -4.65
CA ILE A 3 6.57 20.92 -4.46
C ILE A 3 6.68 20.50 -2.98
N LEU A 4 7.30 21.31 -2.13
CA LEU A 4 7.50 20.99 -0.72
C LEU A 4 6.26 21.29 0.16
N ASP A 5 5.23 21.95 -0.38
CA ASP A 5 3.99 22.33 0.33
C ASP A 5 2.75 21.55 -0.17
N ASP A 6 2.91 20.60 -1.12
CA ASP A 6 1.81 19.82 -1.66
C ASP A 6 1.82 18.40 -1.04
N PRO A 7 0.94 18.10 -0.06
CA PRO A 7 0.92 16.80 0.61
C PRO A 7 0.42 15.73 -0.36
N ALA A 8 1.31 15.13 -1.15
CA ALA A 8 1.04 14.02 -2.07
C ALA A 8 -0.34 14.08 -2.74
N ARG A 9 -0.80 15.26 -3.18
CA ARG A 9 -2.15 15.53 -3.72
C ARG A 9 -3.33 14.80 -3.04
N GLY A 10 -3.22 14.45 -1.75
CA GLY A 10 -4.28 13.83 -0.95
C GLY A 10 -5.05 12.67 -1.62
N ASN A 11 -4.44 11.84 -2.47
CA ASN A 11 -5.12 10.68 -3.07
C ASN A 11 -4.62 9.38 -2.44
N GLY A 12 -5.39 8.89 -1.48
CA GLY A 12 -5.14 7.63 -0.78
C GLY A 12 -5.03 6.44 -1.73
N LEU A 13 -5.71 6.46 -2.89
CA LEU A 13 -5.64 5.37 -3.87
C LEU A 13 -4.25 5.17 -4.42
N VAL A 14 -3.56 6.26 -4.79
CA VAL A 14 -2.21 6.19 -5.36
C VAL A 14 -1.24 5.61 -4.35
N ILE A 15 -1.34 6.06 -3.09
CA ILE A 15 -0.48 5.60 -2.00
C ILE A 15 -0.76 4.12 -1.69
N LEU A 16 -2.04 3.74 -1.57
CA LEU A 16 -2.45 2.36 -1.30
C LEU A 16 -1.97 1.40 -2.37
N VAL A 17 -2.13 1.77 -3.65
CA VAL A 17 -1.69 0.94 -4.78
C VAL A 17 -0.18 0.74 -4.78
N HIS A 18 0.60 1.80 -4.54
CA HIS A 18 2.05 1.68 -4.44
C HIS A 18 2.47 0.71 -3.33
N GLN A 19 1.91 0.85 -2.13
CA GLN A 19 2.25 -0.03 -1.01
C GLN A 19 1.84 -1.48 -1.26
N LEU A 20 0.66 -1.70 -1.85
CA LEU A 20 0.18 -3.04 -2.17
C LEU A 20 1.04 -3.72 -3.24
N ILE A 21 1.52 -2.99 -4.26
CA ILE A 21 2.43 -3.52 -5.27
C ILE A 21 3.74 -3.96 -4.62
N ALA A 22 4.33 -3.13 -3.76
CA ALA A 22 5.56 -3.49 -3.04
C ALA A 22 5.37 -4.74 -2.17
N ALA A 23 4.25 -4.83 -1.45
CA ALA A 23 3.94 -6.00 -0.62
C ALA A 23 3.80 -7.28 -1.48
N LYS A 24 3.07 -7.21 -2.59
CA LYS A 24 2.93 -8.33 -3.54
C LYS A 24 4.27 -8.76 -4.14
N LEU A 25 5.16 -7.80 -4.44
CA LEU A 25 6.51 -8.10 -4.91
C LEU A 25 7.35 -8.79 -3.84
N ASN A 26 7.29 -8.34 -2.58
CA ASN A 26 7.98 -9.00 -1.47
C ASN A 26 7.51 -10.45 -1.30
N VAL A 27 6.19 -10.68 -1.36
CA VAL A 27 5.61 -12.04 -1.30
C VAL A 27 6.06 -12.88 -2.49
N ALA A 28 6.08 -12.32 -3.70
CA ALA A 28 6.60 -13.02 -4.88
C ALA A 28 8.10 -13.36 -4.77
N ASN A 29 8.86 -12.59 -3.99
CA ASN A 29 10.26 -12.87 -3.65
C ASN A 29 10.43 -13.82 -2.46
N GLY A 30 9.34 -14.40 -1.93
CA GLY A 30 9.37 -15.43 -0.89
C GLY A 30 9.13 -14.91 0.54
N ALA A 31 8.77 -13.64 0.72
CA ALA A 31 8.32 -13.16 2.02
C ALA A 31 7.00 -13.82 2.44
N ASP A 32 6.89 -14.17 3.73
CA ASP A 32 5.65 -14.73 4.27
C ASP A 32 4.55 -13.64 4.33
N PRO A 33 3.37 -13.87 3.73
CA PRO A 33 2.30 -12.87 3.70
C PRO A 33 1.38 -12.92 4.92
N SER A 34 1.55 -13.86 5.87
CA SER A 34 0.53 -14.16 6.89
C SER A 34 0.12 -12.93 7.72
N ALA A 35 1.06 -12.02 7.97
CA ALA A 35 0.83 -10.77 8.70
C ALA A 35 -0.07 -9.76 7.95
N ILE A 36 -0.20 -9.86 6.62
CA ILE A 36 -0.92 -8.87 5.79
C ILE A 36 -1.98 -9.48 4.88
N GLN A 37 -2.28 -10.79 4.96
CA GLN A 37 -3.25 -11.45 4.06
C GLN A 37 -4.60 -10.73 4.00
N GLN A 38 -5.15 -10.34 5.16
CA GLN A 38 -6.40 -9.61 5.24
C GLN A 38 -6.27 -8.19 4.66
N THR A 39 -5.20 -7.47 5.04
CA THR A 39 -4.88 -6.14 4.53
C THR A 39 -4.76 -6.10 3.01
N MET A 40 -4.12 -7.11 2.40
CA MET A 40 -4.02 -7.23 0.95
C MET A 40 -5.40 -7.40 0.30
N THR A 41 -6.24 -8.25 0.88
CA THR A 41 -7.61 -8.49 0.38
C THR A 41 -8.45 -7.22 0.48
N ASP A 42 -8.37 -6.51 1.60
CA ASP A 42 -9.11 -5.26 1.82
C ASP A 42 -8.62 -4.15 0.89
N ALA A 43 -7.30 -4.06 0.66
CA ALA A 43 -6.71 -3.13 -0.29
C ALA A 43 -7.15 -3.43 -1.73
N ASP A 44 -7.13 -4.70 -2.16
CA ASP A 44 -7.60 -5.12 -3.49
C ASP A 44 -9.09 -4.80 -3.67
N ASN A 45 -9.92 -5.04 -2.65
CA ASN A 45 -11.34 -4.71 -2.68
C ASN A 45 -11.58 -3.19 -2.75
N MET A 46 -10.80 -2.41 -2.01
CA MET A 46 -10.92 -0.95 -2.00
C MET A 46 -10.46 -0.31 -3.31
N ILE A 47 -9.43 -0.87 -3.95
CA ILE A 47 -9.00 -0.46 -5.30
C ILE A 47 -10.06 -0.86 -6.32
N GLY A 48 -10.55 -2.10 -6.27
CA GLY A 48 -11.64 -2.61 -7.10
C GLY A 48 -11.44 -2.32 -8.60
N ALA A 49 -12.40 -1.61 -9.20
CA ALA A 49 -12.37 -1.21 -10.61
C ALA A 49 -11.81 0.20 -10.84
N LEU A 50 -11.25 0.86 -9.82
CA LEU A 50 -10.71 2.21 -9.95
C LEU A 50 -9.46 2.18 -10.84
N VAL A 51 -9.40 3.10 -11.81
CA VAL A 51 -8.22 3.28 -12.64
C VAL A 51 -7.34 4.37 -12.02
N VAL A 52 -6.14 3.98 -11.61
CA VAL A 52 -5.21 4.85 -10.87
C VAL A 52 -4.67 5.97 -11.79
N PRO A 53 -4.56 7.22 -11.30
CA PRO A 53 -3.90 8.30 -12.03
C PRO A 53 -2.43 8.00 -12.37
N PRO A 54 -1.89 8.54 -13.48
CA PRO A 54 -2.50 9.51 -14.40
C PRO A 54 -3.31 8.88 -15.55
N ILE A 55 -3.36 7.54 -15.65
CA ILE A 55 -4.11 6.86 -16.72
C ILE A 55 -5.62 6.98 -16.51
N GLY A 56 -6.06 6.91 -15.25
CA GLY A 56 -7.44 7.15 -14.85
C GLY A 56 -7.61 8.34 -13.91
N ASN A 57 -8.83 8.52 -13.44
CA ASN A 57 -9.21 9.56 -12.48
C ASN A 57 -9.65 8.98 -11.13
N GLY A 58 -9.23 7.75 -10.82
CA GLY A 58 -9.55 7.07 -9.56
C GLY A 58 -9.06 7.86 -8.35
N TYR A 59 -9.88 7.91 -7.31
CA TYR A 59 -9.59 8.65 -6.10
C TYR A 59 -10.15 7.94 -4.88
N LEU A 60 -9.35 7.89 -3.82
CA LEU A 60 -9.80 7.53 -2.47
C LEU A 60 -9.30 8.60 -1.51
N ALA A 61 -10.11 8.96 -0.51
CA ALA A 61 -9.66 9.89 0.51
C ALA A 61 -8.56 9.23 1.36
N PRO A 62 -7.48 9.93 1.75
CA PRO A 62 -6.39 9.35 2.53
C PRO A 62 -6.86 8.76 3.87
N GLY A 63 -7.89 9.35 4.49
CA GLY A 63 -8.50 8.83 5.71
C GLY A 63 -9.24 7.50 5.52
N GLN A 64 -9.58 7.10 4.30
CA GLN A 64 -10.18 5.78 4.01
C GLN A 64 -9.10 4.70 3.82
N THR A 65 -7.91 5.09 3.36
CA THR A 65 -6.82 4.16 3.04
C THR A 65 -5.76 4.08 4.14
N GLY A 66 -5.80 4.96 5.14
CA GLY A 66 -4.74 5.19 6.12
C GLY A 66 -4.26 3.91 6.81
N ASP A 67 -5.16 3.17 7.44
CA ASP A 67 -4.83 1.97 8.21
C ASP A 67 -4.21 0.86 7.32
N LEU A 68 -4.73 0.71 6.09
CA LEU A 68 -4.21 -0.24 5.11
C LEU A 68 -2.82 0.17 4.62
N VAL A 69 -2.63 1.47 4.33
CA VAL A 69 -1.34 2.04 3.92
C VAL A 69 -0.30 1.86 5.02
N GLU A 70 -0.65 2.15 6.27
CA GLU A 70 0.26 2.01 7.41
C GLU A 70 0.69 0.55 7.58
N THR A 71 -0.27 -0.38 7.58
CA THR A 71 0.02 -1.81 7.74
C THR A 71 0.90 -2.35 6.60
N LEU A 72 0.61 -1.96 5.35
CA LEU A 72 1.44 -2.36 4.21
C LEU A 72 2.83 -1.72 4.26
N THR A 73 2.95 -0.49 4.76
CA THR A 73 4.24 0.18 4.97
C THR A 73 5.08 -0.59 5.99
N GLN A 74 4.50 -0.90 7.15
CA GLN A 74 5.17 -1.69 8.19
C GLN A 74 5.65 -3.04 7.66
N TYR A 75 4.87 -3.69 6.80
CA TYR A 75 5.28 -4.94 6.17
C TYR A 75 6.42 -4.76 5.18
N ASN A 76 6.32 -3.76 4.30
CA ASN A 76 7.34 -3.48 3.28
C ASN A 76 8.67 -3.06 3.89
N GLU A 77 8.66 -2.44 5.06
CA GLU A 77 9.83 -2.06 5.83
C GLU A 77 10.33 -3.18 6.77
N GLY A 78 9.64 -4.32 6.82
CA GLY A 78 10.02 -5.47 7.66
C GLY A 78 9.74 -5.27 9.15
N THR A 79 8.92 -4.28 9.53
CA THR A 79 8.46 -4.07 10.91
C THR A 79 7.46 -5.15 11.35
N ILE A 80 6.59 -5.59 10.43
CA ILE A 80 5.65 -6.71 10.64
C ILE A 80 5.79 -7.74 9.52
N GLY A 81 5.58 -9.03 9.81
CA GLY A 81 5.85 -10.08 8.83
C GLY A 81 7.32 -10.04 8.34
N PRO A 82 7.62 -10.70 7.21
CA PRO A 82 8.48 -11.89 7.22
C PRO A 82 9.54 -11.76 8.32
N GLY A 83 9.33 -12.51 9.41
CA GLY A 83 10.19 -12.43 10.59
C GLY A 83 11.66 -12.35 10.18
N HIS A 84 12.40 -11.42 10.79
CA HIS A 84 13.84 -11.28 10.63
C HIS A 84 14.44 -12.67 10.46
N CYS A 85 15.16 -12.91 9.36
CA CYS A 85 15.95 -14.12 9.25
C CYS A 85 16.74 -14.23 10.57
N ASN A 86 16.41 -15.23 11.39
CA ASN A 86 17.25 -15.54 12.53
C ASN A 86 18.53 -16.10 11.92
N ASP A 87 19.57 -15.27 11.86
CA ASP A 87 20.94 -15.67 11.50
C ASP A 87 21.40 -16.89 12.34
#